data_AF-A0A9C8I7B9-F1
#
_entry.id   AF-A0A9C8I7B9-F1
#
_cell.length_a   1.000
_cell.length_b   1.000
_cell.length_c   1.000
_cell.angle_alpha   90.00
_cell.angle_beta   90.00
_cell.angle_gamma   90.00
#
_symmetry.space_group_name_H-M   'P 1'
#
loop_
_entity.id
_entity.type
_entity.pdbx_description
1 polymer ?
#
loop_
_entity_poly.entity_id
_entity_poly.type
_entity_poly.pdbx_seq_one_letter_code
_entity_poly.pdbx_strand_id
1 'polypeptide(L)'
;YDGIRFGPSVGIDSDGKADENTASGLQDFYRKNRGRGFGAEVTRRILIGTFALSSGYYDAYYLRAQKVRAKVKAELDEIWSRFDIIICPTTPTPPFKIGAFTDDPVDMYRADIFALFQPMAGCPAISINGGWTEIDDDGKTPLKKSKAKDFMGKALTRLPIGLQITAAPFNESTLFRAARAFEREHS
;
A
#
# COMPACT_ATOMS: atom_id res chain seq x y z
N TYR A 1 -12.92 25.34 -4.39
CA TYR A 1 -13.33 24.90 -3.05
C TYR A 1 -12.26 25.40 -2.09
N ASP A 2 -12.57 26.37 -1.22
CA ASP A 2 -11.60 26.95 -0.28
C ASP A 2 -11.67 26.19 1.04
N GLY A 3 -10.59 25.47 1.37
CA GLY A 3 -10.48 24.68 2.59
C GLY A 3 -10.49 25.49 3.88
N ILE A 4 -10.29 26.81 3.81
CA ILE A 4 -10.40 27.69 4.99
C ILE A 4 -11.87 28.03 5.28
N ARG A 5 -12.66 28.31 4.24
CA ARG A 5 -14.07 28.74 4.39
C ARG A 5 -15.03 27.58 4.58
N PHE A 6 -14.76 26.43 3.96
CA PHE A 6 -15.66 25.28 3.94
C PHE A 6 -15.06 24.04 4.60
N GLY A 7 -13.84 24.15 5.13
CA GLY A 7 -13.17 23.06 5.84
C GLY A 7 -13.41 23.11 7.35
N PRO A 8 -13.17 21.98 8.04
CA PRO A 8 -13.22 21.93 9.50
C PRO A 8 -12.24 22.94 10.08
N SER A 9 -12.72 23.75 11.04
CA SER A 9 -11.93 24.78 11.72
C SER A 9 -11.81 24.43 13.20
N VAL A 10 -10.60 24.08 13.62
CA VAL A 10 -10.28 23.80 15.02
C VAL A 10 -10.42 25.09 15.85
N GLY A 11 -11.31 25.08 16.84
CA GLY A 11 -11.51 26.20 17.77
C GLY A 11 -12.68 27.14 17.42
N ILE A 12 -13.56 26.75 16.49
CA ILE A 12 -14.84 27.41 16.24
C ILE A 12 -15.93 26.40 16.60
N ASP A 13 -16.83 26.74 17.50
CA ASP A 13 -17.97 25.89 17.86
C ASP A 13 -19.01 25.83 16.73
N SER A 14 -20.01 24.95 16.85
CA SER A 14 -21.10 24.81 15.86
C SER A 14 -21.93 26.08 15.66
N ASP A 15 -21.82 27.04 16.59
CA ASP A 15 -22.54 28.31 16.61
C ASP A 15 -21.69 29.49 16.09
N GLY A 16 -20.46 29.23 15.62
CA GLY A 16 -19.57 30.23 15.03
C GLY A 16 -18.84 31.12 16.04
N LYS A 17 -18.86 30.80 17.33
CA LYS A 17 -18.08 31.49 18.36
C LYS A 17 -16.67 30.91 18.47
N ALA A 18 -15.73 31.85 18.60
CA ALA A 18 -14.32 31.61 18.82
C ALA A 18 -14.09 31.04 20.24
N ASP A 19 -13.60 29.80 20.34
CA ASP A 19 -13.07 29.22 21.58
C ASP A 19 -11.78 29.94 21.99
N GLU A 20 -11.34 29.82 23.24
CA GLU A 20 -10.06 30.34 23.74
C GLU A 20 -8.85 29.76 22.95
N ASN A 21 -9.06 28.66 22.22
CA ASN A 21 -8.11 28.03 21.30
C ASN A 21 -8.15 28.55 19.84
N THR A 22 -8.89 29.62 19.56
CA THR A 22 -8.98 30.20 18.21
C THR A 22 -7.59 30.50 17.63
N ALA A 23 -7.41 30.18 16.35
CA ALA A 23 -6.15 30.42 15.67
C ALA A 23 -5.82 31.92 15.66
N SER A 24 -4.70 32.32 16.24
CA SER A 24 -4.30 33.73 16.34
C SER A 24 -3.81 34.32 15.02
N GLY A 25 -3.65 33.48 13.98
CA GLY A 25 -3.29 33.87 12.63
C GLY A 25 -3.33 32.70 11.64
N LEU A 26 -3.11 32.98 10.36
CA LEU A 26 -3.23 31.98 9.27
C LEU A 26 -2.28 30.79 9.44
N GLN A 27 -1.06 31.02 9.91
CA GLN A 27 -0.11 29.93 10.17
C GLN A 27 -0.57 29.02 11.30
N ASP A 28 -1.09 29.60 12.38
CA ASP A 28 -1.63 28.84 13.52
C ASP A 28 -2.88 28.05 13.12
N PHE A 29 -3.72 28.63 12.25
CA PHE A 29 -4.87 27.94 11.65
C PHE A 29 -4.42 26.69 10.90
N TYR A 30 -3.44 26.78 10.00
CA TYR A 30 -2.94 25.62 9.27
C TYR A 30 -2.32 24.58 10.20
N ARG A 31 -1.54 25.01 11.20
CA ARG A 31 -0.88 24.11 12.14
C ARG A 31 -1.89 23.33 12.98
N LYS A 32 -2.88 24.02 13.57
CA LYS A 32 -3.92 23.41 14.41
C LYS A 32 -4.81 22.47 13.60
N ASN A 33 -5.28 22.90 12.42
CA ASN A 33 -6.16 22.09 11.58
C ASN A 33 -5.46 20.86 11.00
N ARG A 34 -4.23 20.98 10.50
CA ARG A 34 -3.47 19.82 10.01
C ARG A 34 -3.02 18.90 11.15
N GLY A 35 -2.66 19.47 12.30
CA GLY A 35 -2.22 18.70 13.47
C GLY A 35 -3.33 17.85 14.09
N ARG A 36 -4.57 18.35 14.15
CA ARG A 36 -5.72 17.54 14.59
C ARG A 36 -6.34 16.69 13.49
N GLY A 37 -6.31 17.16 12.24
CA GLY A 37 -6.99 16.51 11.12
C GLY A 37 -6.25 15.29 10.55
N PHE A 38 -4.92 15.25 10.63
CA PHE A 38 -4.14 14.12 10.13
C PHE A 38 -3.81 13.12 11.22
N GLY A 39 -4.06 11.84 10.94
CA GLY A 39 -3.58 10.74 11.77
C GLY A 39 -2.04 10.61 11.75
N ALA A 40 -1.51 9.76 12.63
CA ALA A 40 -0.07 9.57 12.79
C ALA A 40 0.62 9.10 11.48
N GLU A 41 0.00 8.19 10.73
CA GLU A 41 0.57 7.68 9.47
C GLU A 41 0.62 8.74 8.37
N VAL A 42 -0.45 9.53 8.22
CA VAL A 42 -0.51 10.62 7.24
C VAL A 42 0.53 11.69 7.56
N THR A 43 0.61 12.09 8.83
CA THR A 43 1.61 13.05 9.30
C THR A 43 3.02 12.54 9.05
N ARG A 44 3.32 11.27 9.34
CA ARG A 44 4.62 10.65 9.09
C ARG A 44 5.01 10.71 7.61
N ARG A 45 4.10 10.38 6.69
CA ARG A 45 4.34 10.45 5.23
C ARG A 45 4.60 11.88 4.75
N ILE A 46 3.84 12.85 5.23
CA ILE A 46 4.06 14.27 4.91
C ILE A 46 5.45 14.69 5.38
N LEU A 47 5.83 14.39 6.62
CA LEU A 47 7.13 14.76 7.18
C LEU A 47 8.30 14.13 6.40
N ILE A 48 8.24 12.83 6.11
CA ILE A 48 9.27 12.14 5.32
C ILE A 48 9.34 12.71 3.90
N GLY A 49 8.19 12.98 3.27
CA GLY A 49 8.14 13.58 1.94
C GLY A 49 8.73 14.99 1.90
N THR A 50 8.37 15.84 2.87
CA THR A 50 8.95 17.19 3.01
C THR A 50 10.46 17.12 3.27
N PHE A 51 10.91 16.18 4.10
CA PHE A 51 12.34 15.96 4.35
C PHE A 51 13.08 15.55 3.08
N ALA A 52 12.56 14.57 2.32
CA ALA A 52 13.17 14.11 1.07
C ALA A 52 13.25 15.20 -0.01
N LEU A 53 12.36 16.20 0.04
CA LEU A 53 12.34 17.34 -0.89
C LEU A 53 13.09 18.56 -0.38
N SER A 54 13.58 18.55 0.86
CA SER A 54 14.25 19.69 1.46
C SER A 54 15.62 19.97 0.83
N SER A 55 16.03 21.25 0.86
CA SER A 55 17.34 21.68 0.37
C SER A 55 18.45 20.98 1.17
N GLY A 56 19.42 20.41 0.46
CA GLY A 56 20.52 19.61 1.03
C GLY A 56 20.27 18.10 1.05
N TYR A 57 19.02 17.65 1.00
CA TYR A 57 18.65 16.23 1.00
C TYR A 57 18.01 15.74 -0.30
N TYR A 58 17.58 16.68 -1.16
CA TYR A 58 16.95 16.39 -2.45
C TYR A 58 17.74 15.41 -3.33
N ASP A 59 19.04 15.66 -3.53
CA ASP A 59 19.86 14.80 -4.39
C ASP A 59 20.11 13.41 -3.78
N ALA A 60 20.26 13.36 -2.45
CA ALA A 60 20.55 12.15 -1.70
C ALA A 60 19.35 11.19 -1.67
N TYR A 61 18.13 11.72 -1.56
CA TYR A 61 16.92 10.89 -1.43
C TYR A 61 16.04 10.95 -2.68
N TYR A 62 15.49 12.12 -3.02
CA TYR A 62 14.49 12.22 -4.09
C TYR A 62 15.07 11.93 -5.47
N LEU A 63 16.18 12.59 -5.85
CA LEU A 63 16.82 12.35 -7.14
C LEU A 63 17.37 10.92 -7.23
N ARG A 64 17.89 10.39 -6.13
CA ARG A 64 18.35 8.99 -6.07
C ARG A 64 17.20 8.01 -6.30
N ALA A 65 16.05 8.23 -5.67
CA ALA A 65 14.85 7.42 -5.86
C ALA A 65 14.34 7.48 -7.31
N GLN A 66 14.36 8.67 -7.95
CA GLN A 66 14.00 8.82 -9.37
C GLN A 66 14.94 8.04 -10.30
N LYS A 67 16.25 8.03 -10.00
CA LYS A 67 17.22 7.21 -10.74
C LYS A 67 16.96 5.71 -10.57
N VAL A 68 16.59 5.25 -9.37
CA VAL A 68 16.19 3.86 -9.13
C VAL A 68 14.93 3.52 -9.91
N ARG A 69 13.91 4.39 -9.89
CA ARG A 69 12.68 4.23 -10.68
C ARG A 69 12.98 4.09 -12.18
N ALA A 70 13.88 4.92 -12.72
CA ALA A 70 14.29 4.85 -14.12
C ALA A 70 14.97 3.51 -14.46
N LYS A 71 15.80 2.97 -13.55
CA LYS A 71 16.41 1.64 -13.72
C LYS A 71 15.37 0.53 -13.72
N VAL A 72 14.45 0.52 -12.76
CA VAL A 72 13.36 -0.47 -12.69
C VAL A 72 12.52 -0.45 -13.97
N LYS A 73 12.20 0.75 -14.49
CA LYS A 73 11.49 0.88 -15.76
C LYS A 73 12.29 0.26 -16.92
N ALA A 74 13.58 0.57 -17.02
CA ALA A 74 14.43 0.05 -18.10
C ALA A 74 14.53 -1.49 -18.07
N GLU A 75 14.66 -2.08 -16.88
CA GLU A 75 14.67 -3.55 -16.72
C GLU A 75 13.33 -4.17 -17.14
N LEU A 76 12.20 -3.55 -16.79
CA LEU A 76 10.89 -4.02 -17.23
C LEU A 76 10.69 -3.86 -18.75
N ASP A 77 11.15 -2.76 -19.34
CA ASP A 77 11.12 -2.56 -20.80
C ASP A 77 11.91 -3.67 -21.53
N GLU A 78 13.04 -4.13 -20.99
CA GLU A 78 13.78 -5.28 -21.51
C GLU A 78 13.00 -6.59 -21.36
N ILE A 79 12.36 -6.82 -20.21
CA ILE A 79 11.54 -8.01 -19.97
C ILE A 79 10.37 -8.07 -20.97
N TRP A 80 9.72 -6.94 -21.26
CA TRP A 80 8.61 -6.89 -22.21
C TRP A 80 9.02 -7.23 -23.65
N SER A 81 10.30 -7.13 -24.00
CA SER A 81 10.80 -7.59 -25.30
C SER A 81 10.83 -9.12 -25.44
N ARG A 82 10.73 -9.84 -24.33
CA ARG A 82 10.88 -11.30 -24.25
C ARG A 82 9.65 -12.02 -23.73
N PHE A 83 8.80 -11.33 -22.97
CA PHE A 83 7.66 -11.92 -22.26
C PHE A 83 6.42 -11.02 -22.37
N ASP A 84 5.24 -11.63 -22.54
CA ASP A 84 3.98 -10.90 -22.63
C ASP A 84 3.38 -10.53 -21.26
N ILE A 85 3.66 -11.35 -20.25
CA ILE A 85 3.13 -11.20 -18.89
C ILE A 85 4.18 -11.57 -17.85
N ILE A 86 4.08 -10.95 -16.68
CA ILE A 86 4.81 -11.28 -15.45
C ILE A 86 3.80 -11.76 -14.42
N ILE A 87 4.14 -12.84 -13.70
CA ILE A 87 3.30 -13.42 -12.65
C ILE A 87 4.08 -13.42 -11.35
N CYS A 88 3.46 -12.94 -10.27
CA CYS A 88 4.04 -12.95 -8.92
C CYS A 88 2.92 -13.05 -7.86
N PRO A 89 3.22 -13.42 -6.61
CA PRO A 89 2.26 -13.25 -5.52
C PRO A 89 1.90 -11.77 -5.35
N THR A 90 0.63 -11.46 -5.06
CA THR A 90 0.22 -10.06 -4.78
C THR A 90 0.83 -9.57 -3.47
N THR A 91 0.85 -10.42 -2.45
CA THR A 91 1.40 -10.12 -1.12
C THR A 91 2.37 -11.23 -0.70
N PRO A 92 3.42 -10.92 0.10
CA PRO A 92 4.38 -11.90 0.57
C PRO A 92 3.81 -12.82 1.65
N THR A 93 2.77 -12.37 2.36
CA THR A 93 2.11 -13.12 3.42
C THR A 93 0.59 -13.17 3.18
N PRO A 94 -0.11 -14.13 3.79
CA PRO A 94 -1.56 -14.11 3.87
C PRO A 94 -2.05 -12.91 4.70
N PRO A 95 -3.37 -12.60 4.66
CA PRO A 95 -3.97 -11.60 5.52
C PRO A 95 -3.61 -11.81 7.00
N PHE A 96 -3.13 -10.76 7.66
CA PHE A 96 -2.79 -10.75 9.08
C PHE A 96 -3.94 -10.16 9.92
N LYS A 97 -3.92 -10.43 11.23
CA LYS A 97 -4.96 -9.97 12.17
C LYS A 97 -4.95 -8.44 12.33
N ILE A 98 -6.12 -7.86 12.61
CA ILE A 98 -6.23 -6.44 12.95
C ILE A 98 -5.34 -6.14 14.17
N GLY A 99 -4.56 -5.06 14.10
CA GLY A 99 -3.60 -4.70 15.13
C GLY A 99 -2.24 -5.39 14.99
N ALA A 100 -2.03 -6.26 14.00
CA ALA A 100 -0.69 -6.71 13.65
C ALA A 100 0.10 -5.59 12.93
N PHE A 101 1.42 -5.59 13.12
CA PHE A 101 2.35 -4.65 12.47
C PHE A 101 2.04 -3.16 12.75
N THR A 102 1.42 -2.86 13.90
CA THR A 102 1.16 -1.47 14.35
C THR A 102 2.35 -0.80 15.01
N ASP A 103 3.26 -1.60 15.58
CA ASP A 103 4.36 -1.10 16.40
C ASP A 103 5.56 -0.63 15.54
N ASP A 104 5.83 -1.35 14.45
CA ASP A 104 6.84 -0.98 13.45
C ASP A 104 6.19 -0.75 12.06
N PRO A 105 6.12 0.50 11.58
CA PRO A 105 5.57 0.80 10.27
C PRO A 105 6.43 0.28 9.12
N VAL A 106 7.71 0.02 9.34
CA VAL A 106 8.57 -0.55 8.28
C VAL A 106 8.11 -1.95 7.91
N ASP A 107 7.68 -2.75 8.88
CA ASP A 107 7.13 -4.08 8.63
C ASP A 107 5.83 -4.03 7.84
N MET A 108 4.96 -3.05 8.13
CA MET A 108 3.75 -2.82 7.35
C MET A 108 4.08 -2.47 5.89
N TYR A 109 5.11 -1.67 5.63
CA TYR A 109 5.50 -1.28 4.27
C TYR A 109 6.09 -2.44 3.45
N ARG A 110 6.65 -3.46 4.11
CA ARG A 110 7.16 -4.66 3.43
C ARG A 110 6.05 -5.52 2.81
N ALA A 111 4.80 -5.37 3.29
CA ALA A 111 3.66 -6.11 2.76
C ALA A 111 3.41 -5.82 1.26
N ASP A 112 3.81 -4.65 0.77
CA ASP A 112 3.56 -4.22 -0.61
C ASP A 112 4.72 -4.53 -1.58
N ILE A 113 5.76 -5.26 -1.17
CA ILE A 113 7.00 -5.44 -1.95
C ILE A 113 6.78 -5.88 -3.41
N PHE A 114 5.77 -6.72 -3.66
CA PHE A 114 5.46 -7.22 -5.01
C PHE A 114 4.53 -6.30 -5.82
N ALA A 115 3.96 -5.27 -5.22
CA ALA A 115 3.08 -4.29 -5.87
C ALA A 115 3.79 -2.96 -6.18
N LEU A 116 5.09 -2.83 -5.88
CA LEU A 116 5.84 -1.59 -6.03
C LEU A 116 6.30 -1.32 -7.47
N PHE A 117 6.65 -2.34 -8.24
CA PHE A 117 7.29 -2.15 -9.55
C PHE A 117 6.30 -1.68 -10.63
N GLN A 118 5.02 -2.02 -10.47
CA GLN A 118 3.96 -1.67 -11.41
C GLN A 118 3.71 -0.17 -11.51
N PRO A 119 3.41 0.56 -10.41
CA PRO A 119 3.25 2.01 -10.46
C PRO A 119 4.56 2.74 -10.81
N MET A 120 5.72 2.14 -10.50
CA MET A 120 7.01 2.72 -10.88
C MET A 120 7.21 2.73 -12.40
N ALA A 121 6.91 1.62 -13.07
CA ALA A 121 7.06 1.47 -14.52
C ALA A 121 5.83 1.88 -15.33
N GLY A 122 4.67 2.06 -14.69
CA GLY A 122 3.41 2.42 -15.35
C GLY A 122 2.80 1.25 -16.12
N CYS A 123 2.98 0.01 -15.64
CA CYS A 123 2.36 -1.16 -16.26
C CYS A 123 1.04 -1.54 -15.58
N PRO A 124 0.06 -2.06 -16.36
CA PRO A 124 -1.19 -2.55 -15.82
C PRO A 124 -1.00 -3.89 -15.10
N ALA A 125 -1.69 -4.06 -13.97
CA ALA A 125 -1.69 -5.32 -13.22
C ALA A 125 -3.06 -5.62 -12.62
N ILE A 126 -3.33 -6.90 -12.42
CA ILE A 126 -4.55 -7.42 -11.80
C ILE A 126 -4.19 -8.45 -10.74
N SER A 127 -4.90 -8.42 -9.61
CA SER A 127 -4.81 -9.46 -8.58
C SER A 127 -6.04 -10.36 -8.68
N ILE A 128 -5.81 -11.65 -8.83
CA ILE A 128 -6.85 -12.70 -8.83
C ILE A 128 -6.59 -13.66 -7.66
N ASN A 129 -7.60 -14.47 -7.30
CA ASN A 129 -7.43 -15.46 -6.25
C ASN A 129 -6.51 -16.59 -6.74
N GLY A 130 -5.33 -16.72 -6.14
CA GLY A 130 -4.32 -17.74 -6.45
C GLY A 130 -4.44 -19.01 -5.62
N GLY A 131 -5.42 -19.09 -4.72
CA GLY A 131 -5.67 -20.25 -3.86
C GLY A 131 -5.88 -19.86 -2.41
N TRP A 132 -5.77 -20.87 -1.55
CA TRP A 132 -6.08 -20.74 -0.14
C TRP A 132 -4.97 -21.34 0.71
N THR A 133 -4.75 -20.75 1.88
CA THR A 133 -3.80 -21.22 2.87
C THR A 133 -4.42 -21.23 4.25
N GLU A 134 -3.80 -21.99 5.14
CA GLU A 134 -4.14 -22.08 6.55
C GLU A 134 -2.99 -21.49 7.35
N ILE A 135 -3.32 -20.70 8.36
CA ILE A 135 -2.35 -20.13 9.30
C ILE A 135 -2.74 -20.50 10.72
N ASP A 136 -1.73 -20.72 11.56
CA ASP A 136 -1.90 -20.93 13.00
C ASP A 136 -2.38 -19.66 13.71
N ASP A 137 -2.90 -19.85 14.93
CA ASP A 137 -3.46 -18.79 15.79
C ASP A 137 -2.51 -17.60 16.04
N ASP A 138 -1.20 -17.77 15.85
CA ASP A 138 -0.19 -16.71 16.00
C ASP A 138 -0.14 -15.71 14.83
N GLY A 139 -0.82 -15.99 13.71
CA GLY A 139 -1.01 -15.04 12.60
C GLY A 139 0.26 -14.62 11.84
N LYS A 140 1.41 -15.28 12.09
CA LYS A 140 2.73 -14.88 11.57
C LYS A 140 3.44 -15.93 10.71
N THR A 141 2.99 -17.19 10.71
CA THR A 141 3.70 -18.27 9.99
C THR A 141 2.73 -19.13 9.19
N PRO A 142 2.97 -19.37 7.89
CA PRO A 142 2.22 -20.35 7.11
C PRO A 142 2.43 -21.76 7.66
N LEU A 143 1.35 -22.50 7.90
CA LEU A 143 1.42 -23.88 8.34
C LEU A 143 2.16 -24.74 7.29
N LYS A 144 3.17 -25.49 7.71
CA LYS A 144 3.68 -26.63 6.91
C LYS A 144 2.55 -27.66 6.82
N LYS A 145 2.37 -28.27 5.64
CA LYS A 145 1.30 -29.20 5.18
C LYS A 145 0.93 -30.42 6.07
N SER A 146 1.24 -30.44 7.37
CA SER A 146 0.95 -31.56 8.25
C SER A 146 0.37 -31.05 9.58
N LYS A 147 -0.95 -30.85 9.63
CA LYS A 147 -1.87 -31.25 10.71
C LYS A 147 -3.20 -30.52 10.52
N ALA A 148 -4.14 -31.17 9.84
CA ALA A 148 -5.48 -30.65 9.59
C ALA A 148 -6.38 -30.58 10.85
N LYS A 149 -5.83 -30.65 12.07
CA LYS A 149 -6.57 -30.55 13.34
C LYS A 149 -5.67 -30.06 14.46
N ASP A 150 -6.02 -28.95 15.09
CA ASP A 150 -5.59 -28.65 16.45
C ASP A 150 -6.18 -29.67 17.43
N PHE A 151 -5.46 -29.93 18.52
CA PHE A 151 -5.85 -30.86 19.59
C PHE A 151 -7.21 -30.52 20.24
N MET A 152 -7.73 -29.30 20.03
CA MET A 152 -9.03 -28.82 20.52
C MET A 152 -10.12 -28.67 19.44
N GLY A 153 -9.88 -29.03 18.17
CA GLY A 153 -10.93 -29.00 17.14
C GLY A 153 -11.41 -27.61 16.72
N LYS A 154 -10.61 -26.55 16.89
CA LYS A 154 -10.90 -25.21 16.35
C LYS A 154 -10.69 -25.18 14.83
N ALA A 155 -11.55 -24.42 14.14
CA ALA A 155 -11.53 -24.31 12.69
C ALA A 155 -10.28 -23.55 12.21
N LEU A 156 -9.46 -24.23 11.39
CA LEU A 156 -8.39 -23.59 10.63
C LEU A 156 -9.01 -22.50 9.75
N THR A 157 -8.59 -21.25 9.94
CA THR A 157 -9.16 -20.13 9.18
C THR A 157 -8.51 -20.14 7.80
N ARG A 158 -9.28 -20.58 6.80
CA ARG A 158 -8.86 -20.63 5.40
C ARG A 158 -8.79 -19.22 4.83
N LEU A 159 -7.59 -18.76 4.47
CA LEU A 159 -7.35 -17.40 3.96
C LEU A 159 -6.98 -17.40 2.48
N PRO A 160 -7.46 -16.42 1.70
CA PRO A 160 -7.14 -16.31 0.28
C PRO A 160 -5.70 -15.80 0.08
N ILE A 161 -5.05 -16.30 -0.95
CA ILE A 161 -3.78 -15.78 -1.45
C ILE A 161 -4.03 -15.08 -2.79
N GLY A 162 -3.43 -13.90 -2.99
CA GLY A 162 -3.48 -13.19 -4.26
C GLY A 162 -2.39 -13.65 -5.23
N LEU A 163 -2.77 -13.92 -6.47
CA LEU A 163 -1.87 -14.03 -7.61
C LEU A 163 -1.98 -12.77 -8.44
N GLN A 164 -0.86 -12.10 -8.66
CA GLN A 164 -0.78 -10.87 -9.43
C GLN A 164 -0.22 -11.16 -10.82
N ILE A 165 -0.96 -10.74 -11.83
CA ILE A 165 -0.56 -10.78 -13.23
C ILE A 165 -0.29 -9.34 -13.66
N THR A 166 0.80 -9.10 -14.36
CA THR A 166 1.20 -7.79 -14.89
C THR A 166 1.49 -7.95 -16.38
N ALA A 167 1.08 -6.99 -17.20
CA ALA A 167 1.36 -6.97 -18.64
C ALA A 167 2.14 -5.72 -19.03
N ALA A 168 2.62 -5.66 -20.27
CA ALA A 168 3.22 -4.45 -20.82
C ALA A 168 2.25 -3.24 -20.78
N PRO A 169 2.76 -2.00 -20.73
CA PRO A 169 1.93 -0.80 -20.80
C PRO A 169 0.96 -0.84 -22.00
N PHE A 170 -0.31 -0.47 -21.76
CA PHE A 170 -1.39 -0.49 -22.76
C PHE A 170 -1.74 -1.88 -23.34
N ASN A 171 -1.35 -2.95 -22.65
CA ASN A 171 -1.68 -4.33 -23.03
C ASN A 171 -2.66 -5.01 -22.06
N GLU A 172 -3.68 -4.28 -21.62
CA GLU A 172 -4.71 -4.77 -20.71
C GLU A 172 -5.52 -5.93 -21.30
N SER A 173 -5.65 -6.00 -22.63
CA SER A 173 -6.32 -7.11 -23.30
C SER A 173 -5.66 -8.46 -23.01
N THR A 174 -4.32 -8.51 -23.10
CA THR A 174 -3.52 -9.71 -22.77
C THR A 174 -3.62 -10.03 -21.28
N LEU A 175 -3.59 -9.00 -20.43
CA LEU A 175 -3.77 -9.13 -18.99
C LEU A 175 -5.10 -9.80 -18.63
N PHE A 176 -6.22 -9.28 -19.14
CA PHE A 176 -7.54 -9.83 -18.87
C PHE A 176 -7.71 -11.23 -19.46
N ARG A 177 -7.14 -11.50 -20.64
CA ARG A 177 -7.16 -12.83 -21.25
C ARG A 177 -6.42 -13.85 -20.39
N ALA A 178 -5.23 -13.51 -19.88
CA ALA A 178 -4.45 -14.37 -19.00
C ALA A 178 -5.18 -14.62 -17.67
N ALA A 179 -5.70 -13.57 -17.04
CA ALA A 179 -6.48 -13.68 -15.81
C ALA A 179 -7.72 -14.57 -16.00
N ARG A 180 -8.46 -14.39 -17.10
CA ARG A 180 -9.64 -15.19 -17.42
C ARG A 180 -9.31 -16.66 -17.69
N ALA A 181 -8.17 -16.94 -18.33
CA ALA A 181 -7.71 -18.30 -18.54
C ALA A 181 -7.42 -18.99 -17.20
N PHE A 182 -6.73 -18.31 -16.29
CA PHE A 182 -6.44 -18.83 -14.94
C PHE A 182 -7.73 -19.10 -14.15
N GLU A 183 -8.67 -18.15 -14.13
CA GLU A 183 -9.95 -18.30 -13.44
C GLU A 183 -10.75 -19.52 -13.93
N ARG A 184 -10.76 -19.77 -15.24
CA ARG A 184 -11.50 -20.91 -15.82
C ARG A 184 -10.94 -22.27 -15.45
N GLU A 185 -9.63 -22.35 -15.20
CA GLU A 185 -8.98 -23.60 -14.80
C GLU A 185 -9.15 -23.90 -13.30
N HIS A 186 -9.37 -22.87 -12.48
CA HIS A 186 -9.42 -22.96 -11.02
C HIS A 186 -10.82 -22.68 -10.42
N SER A 187 -11.86 -22.54 -11.24
CA SER A 187 -13.28 -22.47 -10.83
C SER A 187 -13.95 -23.83 -10.93
#